data_AF-A0A7X7VA72-F1
#
_entry.id   AF-A0A7X7VA72-F1
#
_cell.length_a   1.000
_cell.length_b   1.000
_cell.length_c   1.000
_cell.angle_alpha   90.00
_cell.angle_beta   90.00
_cell.angle_gamma   90.00
#
_symmetry.space_group_name_H-M   'P 1'
#
loop_
_entity.id
_entity.type
_entity.pdbx_description
1 polymer ?
#
loop_
_entity_poly.entity_id
_entity_poly.type
_entity_poly.pdbx_seq_one_letter_code
_entity_poly.pdbx_strand_id
1 'polypeptide(L)' 'TNRFVDTQSAPARGQVRAKTGSLDQVSGLAGYTPTADGALLAFAVLGNELPSDQDPRAWFDHVGAALAGCACVA' A
#
# COMPACT_ATOMS: atom_id res chain seq x y z
N THR A 1 11.65 -2.71 7.28
CA THR A 1 12.01 -3.72 6.25
C THR A 1 11.02 -4.88 6.14
N ASN A 2 10.02 -5.01 7.02
CA ASN A 2 9.00 -6.05 6.95
C ASN A 2 7.68 -5.50 6.35
N ARG A 3 7.58 -5.45 5.01
CA ARG A 3 6.38 -4.99 4.27
C ARG A 3 6.06 -5.97 3.15
N PHE A 4 4.78 -6.09 2.83
CA PHE A 4 4.29 -6.98 1.78
C PHE A 4 4.67 -8.45 2.02
N VAL A 5 4.56 -8.93 3.26
CA VAL A 5 5.08 -10.26 3.66
C VAL A 5 4.04 -11.36 3.64
N ASP A 6 2.78 -11.01 3.83
CA ASP A 6 1.68 -11.98 3.72
C ASP A 6 1.40 -12.35 2.26
N THR A 7 0.64 -13.43 2.07
CA THR A 7 0.39 -14.00 0.74
C THR A 7 -0.36 -13.06 -0.20
N GLN A 8 -1.27 -12.23 0.32
CA GLN A 8 -2.06 -11.31 -0.50
C GLN A 8 -1.23 -10.10 -0.94
N SER A 9 -0.32 -9.62 -0.09
CA SER A 9 0.50 -8.45 -0.39
C SER A 9 1.83 -8.78 -1.10
N ALA A 10 2.29 -10.02 -1.03
CA ALA A 10 3.57 -10.49 -1.56
C ALA A 10 3.94 -10.02 -2.98
N PRO A 11 3.01 -9.96 -3.97
CA PRO A 11 3.32 -9.48 -5.31
C PRO A 11 3.82 -8.03 -5.38
N ALA A 12 3.49 -7.18 -4.41
CA ALA A 12 3.95 -5.79 -4.38
C ALA A 12 5.37 -5.61 -3.83
N ARG A 13 6.02 -6.67 -3.30
CA ARG A 13 7.40 -6.58 -2.81
C ARG A 13 8.35 -6.11 -3.90
N GLY A 14 9.04 -5.01 -3.64
CA GLY A 14 9.99 -4.40 -4.58
C GLY A 14 9.34 -3.57 -5.70
N GLN A 15 8.02 -3.68 -5.87
CA GLN A 15 7.25 -2.89 -6.85
C GLN A 15 6.80 -1.56 -6.24
N VAL A 16 6.19 -1.61 -5.06
CA VAL A 16 5.69 -0.42 -4.38
C VAL A 16 6.84 0.34 -3.74
N ARG A 17 7.01 1.61 -4.11
CA ARG A 17 7.96 2.55 -3.51
C ARG A 17 7.19 3.70 -2.87
N ALA A 18 7.11 3.68 -1.54
CA ALA A 18 6.26 4.60 -0.80
C ALA A 18 6.85 5.01 0.54
N LYS A 19 6.34 6.12 1.08
CA LYS A 19 6.63 6.63 2.41
C LYS A 19 5.44 6.41 3.32
N THR A 20 5.74 6.04 4.57
CA THR A 20 4.78 5.92 5.66
C THR A 20 4.62 7.23 6.42
N GLY A 21 3.40 7.47 6.92
CA GLY A 21 3.07 8.45 7.96
C GLY A 21 2.34 7.76 9.10
N SER A 22 2.64 8.14 10.34
CA SER A 22 2.05 7.53 11.54
C SER A 22 1.90 8.58 12.64
N LEU A 23 0.69 8.67 13.18
CA LEU A 23 0.32 9.42 14.39
C LEU A 23 -0.68 8.57 15.19
N ASP A 24 -1.16 9.08 16.33
CA ASP A 24 -2.19 8.40 17.12
C ASP A 24 -3.46 8.21 16.28
N GLN A 25 -3.90 6.96 16.15
CA GLN A 25 -5.06 6.54 15.34
C GLN A 25 -5.04 7.01 13.87
N VAL A 26 -3.88 7.40 13.35
CA VAL A 26 -3.69 7.81 11.95
C VAL A 26 -2.53 7.05 11.34
N SER A 27 -2.76 6.49 10.16
CA SER A 27 -1.71 5.85 9.36
C SER A 27 -1.87 6.20 7.89
N GLY A 28 -0.75 6.36 7.20
CA GLY A 28 -0.75 6.68 5.78
C GLY A 28 0.38 6.00 5.03
N LEU A 29 0.13 5.75 3.74
CA LEU A 29 1.10 5.26 2.77
C LEU A 29 0.91 6.01 1.46
N ALA A 30 1.95 6.73 1.03
CA ALA A 30 1.92 7.49 -0.22
C ALA A 30 3.18 7.24 -1.03
N GLY A 31 3.03 7.10 -2.34
CA GLY A 31 4.15 6.78 -3.23
C GLY A 31 3.73 6.38 -4.62
N TYR A 32 4.51 5.48 -5.22
CA TYR A 32 4.34 5.03 -6.59
C TYR A 32 4.40 3.52 -6.71
N THR A 33 3.73 2.97 -7.71
CA THR A 33 3.85 1.56 -8.10
C THR A 33 3.67 1.40 -9.61
N PRO A 34 4.43 0.52 -10.28
CA PRO A 34 4.05 0.07 -11.61
C PRO A 34 2.74 -0.74 -11.52
N THR A 35 1.92 -0.66 -12.57
CA THR A 35 0.74 -1.51 -12.77
C THR A 35 1.08 -2.69 -13.66
N ALA A 36 0.21 -3.71 -13.68
CA ALA A 36 0.41 -4.91 -14.49
C ALA A 36 0.36 -4.64 -16.00
N ASP A 37 -0.32 -3.58 -16.43
CA ASP A 37 -0.39 -3.10 -17.82
C ASP A 37 0.74 -2.12 -18.19
N GLY A 38 1.66 -1.83 -17.27
CA GLY A 38 2.91 -1.12 -17.55
C GLY A 38 2.89 0.40 -17.30
N ALA A 39 1.79 0.95 -16.77
CA ALA A 39 1.76 2.34 -16.32
C ALA A 39 2.46 2.52 -14.96
N LEU A 40 2.83 3.76 -14.64
CA LEU A 40 3.30 4.13 -13.29
C LEU A 40 2.20 4.93 -12.58
N LEU A 41 1.64 4.37 -11.51
CA LEU A 41 0.63 5.04 -10.71
C LEU A 41 1.25 5.74 -9.51
N ALA A 42 0.83 6.98 -9.27
CA ALA A 42 0.98 7.66 -8.00
C ALA A 42 -0.24 7.39 -7.11
N PHE A 43 -0.02 7.20 -5.82
CA PHE A 43 -1.10 6.95 -4.86
C PHE A 43 -0.84 7.58 -3.51
N ALA A 44 -1.92 7.85 -2.78
CA ALA A 44 -1.90 8.19 -1.37
C ALA A 44 -3.11 7.56 -0.68
N VAL A 45 -2.85 6.72 0.32
CA VAL A 45 -3.89 6.11 1.15
C VAL A 45 -3.72 6.64 2.56
N LEU A 46 -4.81 7.14 3.14
CA LEU A 46 -4.84 7.72 4.48
C LEU A 46 -5.96 7.05 5.27
N GLY A 47 -5.64 6.56 6.46
CA GLY A 47 -6.60 6.07 7.45
C GLY A 47 -6.57 7.00 8.66
N ASN A 48 -7.74 7.51 9.02
CA ASN A 48 -7.97 8.32 10.21
C ASN A 48 -8.89 7.55 11.16
N GLU A 49 -8.89 7.92 12.44
CA GLU A 49 -9.74 7.31 13.47
C GLU A 49 -9.60 5.76 13.52
N LEU A 50 -8.40 5.26 13.23
CA LEU A 50 -8.11 3.83 13.17
C LEU A 50 -8.14 3.20 14.57
N PRO A 51 -8.74 2.01 14.76
CA PRO A 51 -8.73 1.31 16.04
C PRO A 51 -7.31 1.17 16.60
N SER A 52 -7.11 1.53 17.86
CA SER A 52 -5.78 1.55 18.49
C SER A 52 -5.24 0.15 18.83
N ASP A 53 -6.12 -0.85 18.83
CA ASP A 53 -5.82 -2.25 19.15
C ASP A 53 -5.41 -3.08 17.93
N GLN A 54 -5.39 -2.48 16.74
CA GLN A 54 -5.07 -3.18 15.48
C GLN A 54 -3.89 -2.53 14.77
N ASP A 55 -3.07 -3.35 14.12
CA ASP A 55 -2.00 -2.88 13.24
C ASP A 55 -2.55 -2.68 11.82
N PRO A 56 -2.71 -1.43 11.35
CA PRO A 56 -3.34 -1.18 10.06
C PRO A 56 -2.38 -1.47 8.89
N ARG A 57 -1.10 -1.74 9.15
CA ARG A 57 -0.05 -1.88 8.13
C ARG A 57 -0.39 -2.90 7.04
N ALA A 58 -1.00 -4.03 7.40
CA ALA A 58 -1.37 -5.09 6.47
C ALA A 58 -2.43 -4.60 5.46
N TRP A 59 -3.42 -3.84 5.93
CA TRP A 59 -4.45 -3.27 5.06
C TRP A 59 -3.84 -2.32 4.02
N PHE A 60 -2.92 -1.44 4.43
CA PHE A 60 -2.20 -0.57 3.49
C PHE A 60 -1.32 -1.35 2.50
N ASP A 61 -0.70 -2.46 2.94
CA ASP A 61 0.06 -3.35 2.05
C ASP A 61 -0.84 -4.04 1.02
N HIS A 62 -2.04 -4.47 1.41
CA HIS A 62 -3.03 -5.05 0.50
C HIS A 62 -3.49 -4.04 -0.55
N VAL A 63 -3.75 -2.80 -0.17
CA VAL A 63 -4.09 -1.74 -1.15
C VAL A 63 -2.94 -1.51 -2.12
N GLY A 64 -1.70 -1.39 -1.62
CA GLY A 64 -0.52 -1.26 -2.47
C GLY A 64 -0.35 -2.43 -3.45
N ALA A 65 -0.61 -3.66 -3.00
CA ALA A 65 -0.56 -4.86 -3.84
C ALA A 65 -1.67 -4.90 -4.89
N ALA A 66 -2.89 -4.49 -4.54
CA ALA A 66 -3.99 -4.39 -5.48
C ALA A 66 -3.69 -3.38 -6.60
N LEU A 67 -3.11 -2.22 -6.25
CA LEU A 67 -2.69 -1.22 -7.23
C LEU A 67 -1.57 -1.75 -8.14
N ALA A 68 -0.57 -2.43 -7.57
CA ALA A 68 0.54 -3.00 -8.34
C ALA A 68 0.08 -4.09 -9.32
N GLY A 69 -0.92 -4.89 -8.93
CA GLY A 69 -1.50 -5.94 -9.76
C GLY A 69 -2.59 -5.47 -10.71
N CYS A 70 -2.96 -4.19 -10.70
CA CYS A 70 -4.05 -3.70 -11.54
C CYS A 70 -3.64 -3.68 -13.02
N ALA A 71 -4.49 -4.18 -13.91
CA ALA A 71 -4.44 -3.88 -15.34
C ALA A 71 -5.44 -2.74 -15.63
N CYS A 72 -5.22 -1.62 -14.95
CA CYS A 72 -6.09 -0.44 -14.96
C CYS A 72 -5.92 0.27 -16.31
N VAL A 73 -6.56 -0.25 -17.36
CA VAL A 73 -6.54 0.33 -18.71
C VAL A 73 -6.86 1.83 -18.60
N ALA A 74 -5.88 2.66 -18.93
CA ALA A 74 -6.01 4.11 -18.95
C ALA A 74 -6.92 4.58 -20.09
#